data_AF-A0A7J2T760-F1
#
_entry.id   AF-A0A7J2T760-F1
#
_cell.length_a   1.000
_cell.length_b   1.000
_cell.length_c   1.000
_cell.angle_alpha   90.00
_cell.angle_beta   90.00
_cell.angle_gamma   90.00
#
_symmetry.space_group_name_H-M   'P 1'
#
loop_
_entity.id
_entity.type
_entity.pdbx_description
1 polymer ?
#
loop_
_entity_poly.entity_id
_entity_poly.type
_entity_poly.pdbx_seq_one_letter_code
_entity_poly.pdbx_strand_id
1 'polypeptide(L)' 'MLKMILNRTTWKILSMLYEKEKYPLEVARALGVHEQKVYYHMRKLLKAGVVTLARQEERKGAIAKY' A
#
# COMPACT_ATOMS: atom_id res chain seq x y z
N MET A 1 17.57 0.39 2.75
CA MET A 1 16.21 0.44 3.36
C MET A 1 15.78 1.88 3.72
N LEU A 2 16.58 2.66 4.46
CA LEU A 2 16.20 4.02 4.90
C LEU A 2 15.72 4.97 3.78
N LYS A 3 16.40 5.00 2.62
CA LYS A 3 16.04 5.89 1.50
C LYS A 3 14.60 5.76 1.01
N MET A 4 13.98 4.58 1.17
CA MET A 4 12.60 4.35 0.75
C MET A 4 11.60 4.90 1.76
N ILE A 5 11.84 4.69 3.06
CA ILE A 5 10.99 5.23 4.12
C ILE A 5 11.04 6.76 4.06
N LEU A 6 12.22 7.35 3.81
CA LEU A 6 12.40 8.80 3.67
C LEU A 6 11.69 9.43 2.46
N ASN A 7 11.06 8.63 1.56
CA ASN A 7 10.27 9.17 0.46
C ASN A 7 8.92 9.68 0.99
N ARG A 8 8.59 10.95 0.70
CA ARG A 8 7.31 11.59 1.05
C ARG A 8 6.08 10.76 0.64
N THR A 9 6.13 10.07 -0.49
CA THR A 9 5.04 9.20 -0.98
C THR A 9 4.88 7.99 -0.07
N THR A 10 5.99 7.36 0.32
CA THR A 10 5.99 6.18 1.19
C THR A 10 5.48 6.52 2.58
N TRP A 11 5.86 7.68 3.13
CA TRP A 11 5.29 8.17 4.40
C TRP A 11 3.79 8.38 4.33
N LYS A 12 3.28 9.03 3.27
CA LYS A 12 1.83 9.21 3.11
C LYS A 12 1.09 7.87 3.03
N ILE A 13 1.63 6.90 2.29
CA ILE A 13 1.07 5.54 2.22
C ILE A 13 1.04 4.91 3.62
N LEU A 14 2.14 5.00 4.39
CA LEU A 14 2.20 4.45 5.74
C LEU A 14 1.20 5.13 6.70
N SER A 15 1.10 6.45 6.68
CA SER A 15 0.11 7.17 7.51
C SER A 15 -1.32 6.73 7.20
N MET A 16 -1.65 6.56 5.92
CA MET A 16 -2.98 6.09 5.51
C MET A 16 -3.27 4.64 5.94
N LEU A 17 -2.27 3.77 5.89
CA LEU A 17 -2.39 2.37 6.31
C LEU A 17 -2.41 2.22 7.85
N TYR A 18 -1.79 3.16 8.56
CA TYR A 18 -1.84 3.21 10.02
C TYR A 18 -3.24 3.55 10.54
N GLU A 19 -3.95 4.44 9.85
CA GLU A 19 -5.34 4.78 10.21
C GLU A 19 -6.31 3.61 9.98
N LYS A 20 -6.17 2.90 8.85
CA LYS A 20 -7.00 1.74 8.50
C LYS A 20 -6.37 0.92 7.38
N GLU A 21 -6.65 -0.38 7.33
CA GLU A 21 -6.37 -1.20 6.16
C GLU A 21 -7.02 -0.63 4.89
N LYS A 22 -6.24 -0.55 3.81
CA LYS A 22 -6.69 0.03 2.54
C LYS A 22 -6.14 -0.75 1.36
N TYR A 23 -6.97 -0.90 0.34
CA TYR A 23 -6.55 -1.49 -0.93
C TYR A 23 -5.63 -0.49 -1.69
N PRO A 24 -4.60 -0.96 -2.43
CA PRO A 24 -3.69 -0.08 -3.16
C PRO A 24 -4.36 0.94 -4.08
N LEU A 25 -5.50 0.59 -4.71
CA LEU A 25 -6.28 1.51 -5.54
C LEU A 25 -6.89 2.66 -4.72
N GLU A 26 -7.35 2.40 -3.50
CA GLU A 26 -7.92 3.43 -2.63
C GLU A 26 -6.84 4.44 -2.21
N VAL A 27 -5.66 3.93 -1.87
CA VAL A 27 -4.48 4.74 -1.57
C VAL A 27 -4.06 5.56 -2.80
N ALA A 28 -4.08 4.96 -3.99
CA ALA A 28 -3.75 5.65 -5.24
C ALA A 28 -4.70 6.80 -5.54
N ARG A 29 -6.01 6.56 -5.40
CA ARG A 29 -7.06 7.58 -5.57
C ARG A 29 -6.92 8.72 -4.58
N ALA A 30 -6.73 8.41 -3.30
CA ALA A 30 -6.59 9.43 -2.26
C ALA A 30 -5.33 10.29 -2.42
N LEU A 31 -4.24 9.70 -2.92
CA LEU A 31 -2.98 10.42 -3.14
C LEU A 31 -2.87 11.09 -4.51
N GLY A 32 -3.82 10.86 -5.42
CA GLY A 32 -3.77 11.37 -6.80
C GLY A 32 -2.57 10.84 -7.58
N VAL A 33 -2.16 9.59 -7.33
CA VAL A 33 -1.00 8.96 -7.98
C VAL A 33 -1.41 7.70 -8.74
N HIS A 34 -0.57 7.28 -9.68
CA HIS A 34 -0.78 6.05 -10.44
C HIS A 34 -0.75 4.81 -9.52
N GLU A 35 -1.72 3.91 -9.68
CA GLU A 35 -1.90 2.72 -8.83
C GLU A 35 -0.66 1.82 -8.80
N GLN A 36 -0.01 1.59 -9.95
CA GLN A 36 1.22 0.79 -10.02
C GLN A 36 2.35 1.34 -9.12
N LYS A 37 2.42 2.67 -8.94
CA LYS A 37 3.42 3.30 -8.07
C LYS A 37 3.14 2.97 -6.61
N VAL A 38 1.86 2.95 -6.21
CA VAL A 38 1.44 2.53 -4.87
C VAL A 38 1.75 1.06 -4.66
N TYR A 39 1.38 0.19 -5.60
CA TYR A 39 1.71 -1.24 -5.57
C TYR A 39 3.20 -1.49 -5.37
N TYR A 40 4.05 -0.74 -6.07
CA TYR A 40 5.49 -0.84 -5.93
C TYR A 40 5.95 -0.53 -4.49
N HIS A 41 5.46 0.57 -3.90
CA HIS A 41 5.81 0.96 -2.55
C HIS A 41 5.27 -0.04 -1.52
N MET A 42 4.00 -0.44 -1.60
CA MET A 42 3.39 -1.41 -0.68
C MET A 42 4.07 -2.77 -0.75
N ARG A 43 4.40 -3.26 -1.95
CA ARG A 43 5.14 -4.53 -2.10
C ARG A 43 6.52 -4.47 -1.47
N LYS A 44 7.22 -3.33 -1.57
CA LYS A 44 8.52 -3.16 -0.90
C LYS A 44 8.39 -3.07 0.61
N LEU A 45 7.37 -2.37 1.12
CA LEU A 45 7.08 -2.29 2.56
C LEU A 45 6.73 -3.68 3.13
N LEU A 46 5.92 -4.46 2.40
CA LEU A 46 5.56 -5.82 2.77
C LEU A 46 6.79 -6.74 2.83
N LYS A 47 7.64 -6.70 1.79
CA LYS A 47 8.90 -7.46 1.76
C LYS A 47 9.86 -7.08 2.89
N ALA A 48 9.82 -5.82 3.32
CA ALA A 48 10.64 -5.32 4.42
C ALA A 48 10.01 -5.58 5.81
N GLY A 49 8.82 -6.19 5.88
CA GLY A 49 8.10 -6.45 7.13
C GLY A 49 7.53 -5.19 7.80
N VAL A 50 7.51 -4.05 7.09
CA VAL A 50 6.99 -2.77 7.63
C VAL A 50 5.46 -2.76 7.64
N VAL A 51 4.84 -3.46 6.71
CA VAL A 51 3.39 -3.67 6.66
C VAL A 51 3.11 -5.16 6.44
N THR A 52 1.92 -5.61 6.83
CA THR A 52 1.44 -6.97 6.65
C THR A 52 0.15 -6.97 5.84
N LEU A 53 -0.17 -8.08 5.19
CA LEU A 53 -1.49 -8.25 4.58
C LEU A 53 -2.52 -8.42 5.69
N ALA A 54 -3.46 -7.49 5.77
CA ALA A 54 -4.54 -7.54 6.75
C ALA A 54 -5.60 -8.56 6.33
N ARG A 55 -5.89 -8.65 5.03
CA ARG A 55 -6.95 -9.51 4.50
C ARG A 55 -6.74 -9.83 3.03
N GLN A 56 -7.19 -11.00 2.61
CA GLN A 56 -7.37 -11.33 1.20
C GLN A 56 -8.86 -11.59 0.98
N GLU A 57 -9.49 -10.83 0.10
CA GLU A 57 -10.87 -11.06 -0.33
C GLU A 57 -10.88 -11.55 -1.76
N GLU A 58 -11.76 -12.50 -2.06
CA GLU A 58 -12.10 -12.79 -3.45
C GLU A 58 -13.20 -11.84 -3.92
N ARG A 59 -12.92 -11.03 -4.94
CA ARG A 59 -13.89 -10.17 -5.61
C ARG A 59 -14.04 -10.59 -7.05
N LYS A 60 -15.24 -11.09 -7.40
CA LYS A 60 -15.63 -11.44 -8.78
C LYS A 60 -14.60 -12.35 -9.48
N GLY A 61 -14.07 -13.35 -8.76
CA GLY A 61 -13.07 -14.30 -9.27
C GLY A 61 -11.60 -13.80 -9.25
N ALA A 62 -11.32 -12.64 -8.66
CA ALA A 62 -9.96 -12.12 -8.46
C ALA A 62 -9.64 -11.91 -6.98
N ILE A 63 -8.41 -12.18 -6.56
CA ILE A 63 -7.96 -11.98 -5.16
C ILE A 63 -7.54 -10.52 -4.96
N ALA A 64 -8.32 -9.78 -4.18
CA ALA A 64 -7.97 -8.46 -3.66
C ALA A 64 -7.19 -8.60 -2.35
N LYS A 65 -6.00 -7.98 -2.28
CA LYS A 65 -5.13 -7.99 -1.09
C LYS A 65 -5.14 -6.62 -0.43
N TYR A 66 -5.51 -6.59 0.85
CA TYR A 66 -5.53 -5.42 1.71
C TYR A 66 -4.34 -5.45 2.67
#